data_AF-A0A1A8WP65-F1
#
_entry.id   AF-A0A1A8WP65-F1
#
_cell.length_a   1.000
_cell.length_b   1.000
_cell.length_c   1.000
_cell.angle_alpha   90.00
_cell.angle_beta   90.00
_cell.angle_gamma   90.00
#
_symmetry.space_group_name_H-M   'P 1'
#
loop_
_entity.id
_entity.type
_entity.pdbx_description
1 polymer ?
#
loop_
_entity_poly.entity_id
_entity_poly.type
_entity_poly.pdbx_seq_one_letter_code
_entity_poly.pdbx_strand_id
1 'polypeptide(L)'
;MIIDEQSLHPYKLYKEICDKGDSTSWLLKLNTEYHGTYTASDKLTNLATQLVKNYTKTAKNYEGLNDKTRCAYLNYWLHLVTKRYKVEENISQFDTNVDAYINFIWEKLQKNNNLCERKGNSYSYDEMKIKKEHFDFCENRNNLRNSNTDISSAHLNDWFSPFRAYFRNNIIKKYILRKNMNEEADELLHNIPHRTPSNYQIGNHYIAYQSS
;
A
#
# COMPACT_ATOMS: atom_id res chain seq x y z
N MET A 1 23.80 -14.00 -7.49
CA MET A 1 23.00 -13.81 -6.25
C MET A 1 21.62 -13.33 -6.65
N ILE A 2 20.55 -13.95 -6.14
CA ILE A 2 19.17 -13.52 -6.39
C ILE A 2 18.68 -12.77 -5.16
N ILE A 3 18.14 -11.56 -5.35
CA ILE A 3 17.50 -10.80 -4.27
C ILE A 3 16.16 -11.46 -3.97
N ASP A 4 16.01 -12.02 -2.77
CA ASP A 4 14.74 -12.54 -2.27
C ASP A 4 13.94 -11.42 -1.60
N GLU A 5 13.01 -10.81 -2.34
CA GLU A 5 12.14 -9.75 -1.81
C GLU A 5 11.28 -10.20 -0.64
N GLN A 6 10.98 -11.50 -0.51
CA GLN A 6 10.15 -12.01 0.58
C GLN A 6 10.88 -12.00 1.91
N SER A 7 12.21 -12.05 1.88
CA SER A 7 13.05 -11.91 3.06
C SER A 7 13.13 -10.48 3.58
N LEU A 8 12.78 -9.48 2.77
CA LEU A 8 12.90 -8.06 3.11
C LEU A 8 11.77 -7.59 4.04
N HIS A 9 12.10 -6.62 4.90
CA HIS A 9 11.16 -6.06 5.86
C HIS A 9 9.85 -5.51 5.27
N PRO A 10 9.86 -4.78 4.12
CA PRO A 10 8.63 -4.35 3.45
C PRO A 10 7.64 -5.48 3.17
N TYR A 11 8.12 -6.58 2.60
CA TYR A 11 7.27 -7.73 2.29
C TYR A 11 6.73 -8.38 3.56
N LYS A 12 7.60 -8.63 4.55
CA LYS A 12 7.24 -9.25 5.83
C LYS A 12 6.14 -8.47 6.55
N LEU A 13 6.30 -7.14 6.70
CA LEU A 13 5.27 -6.31 7.31
C LEU A 13 3.96 -6.36 6.53
N TYR A 14 3.98 -6.19 5.21
CA TYR A 14 2.75 -6.16 4.44
C TYR A 14 2.00 -7.50 4.48
N LYS A 15 2.74 -8.61 4.52
CA LYS A 15 2.18 -9.95 4.74
C LYS A 15 1.49 -10.06 6.10
N GLU A 16 2.12 -9.59 7.18
CA GLU A 16 1.52 -9.58 8.52
C GLU A 16 0.28 -8.68 8.61
N ILE A 17 0.26 -7.55 7.91
CA ILE A 17 -0.92 -6.68 7.81
C ILE A 17 -2.08 -7.40 7.09
N CYS A 18 -1.78 -8.17 6.04
CA CYS A 18 -2.79 -8.89 5.27
C CYS A 18 -3.31 -10.14 5.97
N ASP A 19 -2.49 -10.75 6.84
CA ASP A 19 -2.90 -11.90 7.64
C ASP A 19 -4.11 -11.53 8.52
N LYS A 20 -5.15 -12.36 8.50
CA LYS A 20 -6.33 -12.17 9.33
C LYS A 20 -6.06 -12.66 10.76
N GLY A 21 -5.35 -13.78 10.92
CA GLY A 21 -5.08 -14.43 12.21
C GLY A 21 -6.35 -14.67 13.05
N ASP A 22 -6.17 -14.92 14.35
CA ASP A 22 -7.29 -14.89 15.30
C ASP A 22 -7.73 -13.45 15.57
N SER A 23 -8.97 -13.15 15.21
CA SER A 23 -9.59 -11.83 15.34
C SER A 23 -10.46 -11.68 16.59
N THR A 24 -10.64 -12.72 17.41
CA THR A 24 -11.61 -12.75 18.51
C THR A 24 -11.37 -11.63 19.53
N SER A 25 -10.13 -11.51 20.00
CA SER A 25 -9.75 -10.46 20.96
C SER A 25 -9.86 -9.05 20.36
N TRP A 26 -9.62 -8.90 19.06
CA TRP A 26 -9.71 -7.62 18.36
C TRP A 26 -11.15 -7.21 18.06
N LEU A 27 -12.03 -8.18 17.80
CA LEU A 27 -13.47 -7.95 17.64
C LEU A 27 -14.07 -7.49 18.97
N LEU A 28 -13.70 -8.14 20.08
CA LEU A 28 -14.08 -7.68 21.41
C LEU A 28 -13.61 -6.23 21.62
N LYS A 29 -12.35 -5.94 21.30
CA LYS A 29 -11.78 -4.59 21.43
C LYS A 29 -12.49 -3.56 20.56
N LEU A 30 -12.83 -3.90 19.31
CA LEU A 30 -13.65 -3.06 18.43
C LEU A 30 -14.98 -2.73 19.09
N ASN A 31 -15.69 -3.75 19.59
CA ASN A 31 -17.01 -3.61 20.18
C ASN A 31 -17.02 -2.88 21.53
N THR A 32 -15.92 -2.90 22.30
CA THR A 32 -15.86 -2.23 23.61
C THR A 32 -15.26 -0.83 23.52
N GLU A 33 -14.17 -0.64 22.79
CA GLU A 33 -13.38 0.60 22.81
C GLU A 33 -13.63 1.51 21.59
N TYR A 34 -13.95 0.92 20.44
CA TYR A 34 -14.02 1.63 19.15
C TYR A 34 -15.42 1.61 18.53
N HIS A 35 -16.42 1.06 19.23
CA HIS A 35 -17.78 0.98 18.73
C HIS A 35 -18.38 2.38 18.52
N GLY A 36 -19.28 2.47 17.55
CA GLY A 36 -19.97 3.70 17.21
C GLY A 36 -21.46 3.45 17.00
N THR A 37 -22.17 4.49 16.57
CA THR A 37 -23.59 4.43 16.22
C THR A 37 -23.85 3.77 14.86
N TYR A 38 -22.80 3.50 14.09
CA TYR A 38 -22.90 2.89 12.77
C TYR A 38 -23.16 1.38 12.88
N THR A 39 -24.26 0.93 12.31
CA THR A 39 -24.48 -0.48 12.00
C THR A 39 -23.68 -0.85 10.76
N ALA A 40 -22.87 -1.91 10.86
CA ALA A 40 -22.02 -2.41 9.80
C ALA A 40 -22.35 -3.88 9.52
N SER A 41 -22.19 -4.32 8.27
CA SER A 41 -22.28 -5.74 7.92
C SER A 41 -21.19 -6.54 8.64
N ASP A 42 -21.36 -7.86 8.79
CA ASP A 42 -20.33 -8.72 9.38
C ASP A 42 -18.99 -8.62 8.65
N LYS A 43 -19.02 -8.51 7.32
CA LYS A 43 -17.80 -8.33 6.50
C LYS A 43 -17.11 -7.00 6.78
N LEU A 44 -17.87 -5.91 6.90
CA LEU A 44 -17.32 -4.59 7.22
C LEU A 44 -16.81 -4.53 8.66
N THR A 45 -17.50 -5.18 9.58
CA THR A 45 -17.06 -5.38 10.98
C THR A 45 -15.75 -6.18 11.04
N ASN A 46 -15.60 -7.21 10.22
CA ASN A 46 -14.35 -7.98 10.13
C ASN A 46 -13.19 -7.13 9.58
N LEU A 47 -13.45 -6.27 8.59
CA LEU A 47 -12.44 -5.33 8.08
C LEU A 47 -12.03 -4.33 9.18
N ALA A 48 -12.99 -3.73 9.88
CA ALA A 48 -12.71 -2.82 10.99
C ALA A 48 -11.95 -3.51 12.13
N THR A 49 -12.28 -4.77 12.41
CA THR A 49 -11.55 -5.60 13.39
C THR A 49 -10.09 -5.77 12.98
N GLN A 50 -9.83 -6.09 11.70
CA GLN A 50 -8.47 -6.21 11.19
C GLN A 50 -7.72 -4.87 11.23
N LEU A 51 -8.42 -3.75 11.00
CA LEU A 51 -7.85 -2.41 11.14
C LEU A 51 -7.41 -2.13 12.58
N VAL A 52 -8.24 -2.44 13.59
CA VAL A 52 -7.88 -2.28 15.01
C VAL A 52 -6.64 -3.10 15.35
N LYS A 53 -6.58 -4.37 14.92
CA LYS A 53 -5.40 -5.23 15.09
C LYS A 53 -4.15 -4.60 14.46
N ASN A 54 -4.25 -4.25 13.18
CA ASN A 54 -3.12 -3.79 12.41
C ASN A 54 -2.58 -2.46 12.94
N TYR A 55 -3.47 -1.55 13.34
CA TYR A 55 -3.10 -0.26 13.90
C TYR A 55 -2.48 -0.39 15.30
N THR A 56 -3.09 -1.18 16.19
CA THR A 56 -2.68 -1.21 17.61
C THR A 56 -1.58 -2.21 17.93
N LYS A 57 -1.35 -3.21 17.06
CA LYS A 57 -0.35 -4.26 17.26
C LYS A 57 0.63 -4.36 16.10
N THR A 58 0.17 -4.72 14.90
CA THR A 58 1.07 -5.07 13.79
C THR A 58 1.96 -3.90 13.38
N ALA A 59 1.38 -2.78 12.96
CA ALA A 59 2.13 -1.60 12.56
C ALA A 59 2.83 -0.93 13.74
N LYS A 60 2.26 -1.01 14.95
CA LYS A 60 2.84 -0.40 16.16
C LYS A 60 4.14 -1.07 16.60
N ASN A 61 4.18 -2.40 16.54
CA ASN A 61 5.25 -3.19 17.16
C ASN A 61 6.29 -3.71 16.15
N TYR A 62 6.10 -3.48 14.85
CA TYR A 62 7.04 -3.96 13.84
C TYR A 62 8.36 -3.17 13.88
N GLU A 63 9.48 -3.79 14.23
CA GLU A 63 10.76 -3.08 14.46
C GLU A 63 11.59 -2.87 13.18
N GLY A 64 11.34 -3.65 12.13
CA GLY A 64 12.16 -3.66 10.92
C GLY A 64 12.01 -2.45 9.98
N LEU A 65 11.09 -1.53 10.27
CA LEU A 65 10.79 -0.35 9.46
C LEU A 65 10.45 0.83 10.36
N ASN A 66 10.79 2.05 9.91
CA ASN A 66 10.41 3.27 10.62
C ASN A 66 8.89 3.52 10.59
N ASP A 67 8.40 4.29 11.55
CA ASP A 67 6.98 4.63 11.75
C ASP A 67 6.29 5.13 10.47
N LYS A 68 6.94 6.05 9.75
CA LYS A 68 6.41 6.61 8.49
C LYS A 68 6.14 5.52 7.46
N THR A 69 7.04 4.56 7.35
CA THR A 69 6.94 3.45 6.39
C THR A 69 5.86 2.46 6.81
N ARG A 70 5.80 2.14 8.12
CA ARG A 70 4.75 1.27 8.68
C ARG A 70 3.36 1.85 8.47
N CYS A 71 3.20 3.15 8.70
CA CYS A 71 1.94 3.87 8.48
C CYS A 71 1.56 4.00 6.99
N ALA A 72 2.54 4.12 6.09
CA ALA A 72 2.28 4.10 4.66
C ALA A 72 1.70 2.74 4.22
N TYR A 73 2.30 1.63 4.67
CA TYR A 73 1.78 0.29 4.40
C TYR A 73 0.37 0.07 4.94
N LEU A 74 0.11 0.52 6.17
CA LEU A 74 -1.23 0.44 6.77
C LEU A 74 -2.26 1.22 5.94
N ASN A 75 -1.92 2.43 5.48
CA ASN A 75 -2.79 3.21 4.61
C ASN A 75 -3.02 2.53 3.25
N TYR A 76 -1.97 2.00 2.61
CA TYR A 76 -2.09 1.27 1.34
C TYR A 76 -3.00 0.06 1.48
N TRP A 77 -2.79 -0.76 2.51
CA TRP A 77 -3.64 -1.89 2.82
C TRP A 77 -5.09 -1.47 2.99
N LEU A 78 -5.36 -0.50 3.88
CA LEU A 78 -6.74 -0.08 4.17
C LEU A 78 -7.46 0.43 2.92
N HIS A 79 -6.79 1.23 2.10
CA HIS A 79 -7.34 1.74 0.84
C HIS A 79 -7.67 0.61 -0.14
N LEU A 80 -6.78 -0.36 -0.31
CA LEU A 80 -6.97 -1.47 -1.24
C LEU A 80 -8.08 -2.40 -0.77
N VAL A 81 -8.12 -2.77 0.52
CA VAL A 81 -9.16 -3.67 1.05
C VAL A 81 -10.53 -3.02 1.09
N THR A 82 -10.62 -1.71 1.39
CA THR A 82 -11.89 -0.99 1.38
C THR A 82 -12.46 -0.88 -0.03
N LYS A 83 -11.61 -0.58 -1.03
CA LYS A 83 -12.03 -0.53 -2.44
C LYS A 83 -12.45 -1.91 -2.95
N ARG A 84 -11.71 -2.96 -2.59
CA ARG A 84 -12.08 -4.34 -2.94
C ARG A 84 -13.41 -4.74 -2.33
N TYR A 85 -13.60 -4.47 -1.03
CA TYR A 85 -14.87 -4.71 -0.33
C TYR A 85 -16.05 -4.04 -1.05
N LYS A 86 -15.91 -2.76 -1.45
CA LYS A 86 -16.98 -2.08 -2.19
C LYS A 86 -17.34 -2.79 -3.50
N VAL A 87 -16.35 -3.27 -4.25
CA VAL A 87 -16.57 -4.04 -5.49
C VAL A 87 -17.24 -5.38 -5.19
N GLU A 88 -16.74 -6.12 -4.20
CA GLU A 88 -17.26 -7.45 -3.83
C GLU A 88 -18.71 -7.41 -3.32
N GLU A 89 -19.08 -6.34 -2.63
CA GLU A 89 -20.45 -6.14 -2.12
C GLU A 89 -21.37 -5.39 -3.12
N ASN A 90 -20.92 -5.14 -4.36
CA ASN A 90 -21.65 -4.32 -5.34
C ASN A 90 -22.06 -2.93 -4.81
N ILE A 91 -21.26 -2.38 -3.90
CA ILE A 91 -21.45 -1.04 -3.34
C ILE A 91 -20.85 -0.02 -4.30
N SER A 92 -21.60 1.04 -4.58
CA SER A 92 -21.11 2.15 -5.41
C SER A 92 -19.78 2.69 -4.86
N GLN A 93 -18.83 2.99 -5.74
CA GLN A 93 -17.58 3.62 -5.34
C GLN A 93 -17.82 4.94 -4.57
N PHE A 94 -18.92 5.63 -4.90
CA PHE A 94 -19.36 6.88 -4.28
C PHE A 94 -20.15 6.69 -2.99
N ASP A 95 -20.47 5.46 -2.59
CA ASP A 95 -21.12 5.19 -1.30
C ASP A 95 -20.15 5.55 -0.18
N THR A 96 -20.50 6.60 0.56
CA THR A 96 -19.70 7.14 1.64
C THR A 96 -19.90 6.43 2.96
N ASN A 97 -20.88 5.51 3.10
CA ASN A 97 -21.15 4.86 4.38
C ASN A 97 -20.00 3.96 4.82
N VAL A 98 -19.45 3.19 3.88
CA VAL A 98 -18.25 2.37 4.11
C VAL A 98 -17.07 3.26 4.52
N ASP A 99 -16.84 4.34 3.78
CA ASP A 99 -15.72 5.25 4.04
C ASP A 99 -15.90 5.97 5.38
N ALA A 100 -17.13 6.41 5.69
CA ALA A 100 -17.48 7.07 6.94
C ALA A 100 -17.26 6.15 8.14
N TYR A 101 -17.69 4.89 8.05
CA TYR A 101 -17.45 3.91 9.10
C TYR A 101 -15.96 3.65 9.31
N ILE A 102 -15.20 3.40 8.25
CA ILE A 102 -13.76 3.16 8.34
C ILE A 102 -13.01 4.39 8.88
N ASN A 103 -13.35 5.59 8.43
CA ASN A 103 -12.76 6.81 8.93
C ASN A 103 -13.12 7.05 10.40
N PHE A 104 -14.35 6.77 10.81
CA PHE A 104 -14.76 6.85 12.21
C PHE A 104 -13.89 5.93 13.10
N ILE A 105 -13.70 4.67 12.70
CA ILE A 105 -12.84 3.73 13.43
C ILE A 105 -11.39 4.24 13.47
N TRP A 106 -10.87 4.75 12.35
CA TRP A 106 -9.52 5.31 12.29
C TRP A 106 -9.35 6.52 13.21
N GLU A 107 -10.29 7.45 13.24
CA GLU A 107 -10.24 8.63 14.11
C GLU A 107 -10.22 8.24 15.59
N LYS A 108 -11.00 7.23 15.97
CA LYS A 108 -10.98 6.69 17.34
C LYS A 108 -9.63 6.06 17.67
N LEU A 109 -9.05 5.29 16.74
CA LEU A 109 -7.72 4.71 16.88
C LEU A 109 -6.64 5.79 17.06
N GLN A 110 -6.70 6.87 16.27
CA GLN A 110 -5.79 8.01 16.38
C GLN A 110 -5.91 8.75 17.71
N LYS A 111 -7.14 9.01 18.17
CA LYS A 111 -7.40 9.66 19.46
C LYS A 111 -6.82 8.87 20.62
N ASN A 112 -6.93 7.54 20.57
CA ASN A 112 -6.40 6.66 21.63
C ASN A 112 -4.89 6.43 21.49
N ASN A 113 -4.36 6.49 20.27
CA ASN A 113 -2.96 6.23 19.98
C ASN A 113 -2.56 6.95 18.68
N ASN A 114 -1.81 8.05 18.80
CA ASN A 114 -1.39 8.88 17.68
C ASN A 114 -0.26 8.26 16.84
N LEU A 115 -0.42 6.99 16.42
CA LEU A 115 0.57 6.25 15.67
C LEU A 115 0.62 6.67 14.19
N CYS A 116 -0.51 6.63 13.49
CA CYS A 116 -0.57 6.86 12.05
C CYS A 116 -1.59 7.90 11.66
N GLU A 117 -1.17 8.86 10.83
CA GLU A 117 -2.09 9.76 10.15
C GLU A 117 -2.90 9.05 9.06
N ARG A 118 -4.21 9.25 9.03
CA ARG A 118 -5.04 8.85 7.89
C ARG A 118 -4.66 9.71 6.69
N LYS A 119 -4.29 9.08 5.58
CA LYS A 119 -4.14 9.79 4.31
C LYS A 119 -5.38 9.54 3.47
N GLY A 120 -6.10 10.61 3.13
CA GLY A 120 -7.18 10.58 2.16
C GLY A 120 -6.67 10.10 0.79
N ASN A 121 -7.57 9.56 -0.03
CA ASN A 121 -7.19 8.99 -1.31
C ASN A 121 -8.31 9.02 -2.35
N SER A 122 -8.06 9.70 -3.47
CA SER A 122 -8.95 9.74 -4.63
C SER A 122 -8.55 8.78 -5.76
N TYR A 123 -7.44 8.05 -5.62
CA TYR A 123 -6.98 7.11 -6.65
C TYR A 123 -7.93 5.89 -6.76
N SER A 124 -8.10 5.38 -7.98
CA SER A 124 -8.77 4.09 -8.23
C SER A 124 -8.02 2.92 -7.59
N TYR A 125 -8.63 1.73 -7.59
CA TYR A 125 -7.98 0.51 -7.08
C TYR A 125 -6.67 0.21 -7.81
N ASP A 126 -6.67 0.26 -9.15
CA ASP A 126 -5.48 -0.02 -9.97
C ASP A 126 -4.37 1.00 -9.76
N GLU A 127 -4.73 2.27 -9.62
CA GLU A 127 -3.75 3.32 -9.34
C GLU A 127 -3.14 3.15 -7.95
N MET A 128 -3.93 2.75 -6.96
CA MET A 128 -3.41 2.42 -5.64
C MET A 128 -2.47 1.22 -5.66
N LYS A 129 -2.79 0.20 -6.46
CA LYS A 129 -1.91 -0.96 -6.63
C LYS A 129 -0.56 -0.54 -7.21
N ILE A 130 -0.54 0.27 -8.27
CA ILE A 130 0.69 0.79 -8.88
C ILE A 130 1.48 1.66 -7.87
N LYS A 131 0.80 2.53 -7.11
CA LYS A 131 1.46 3.36 -6.10
C LYS A 131 2.08 2.53 -4.99
N LYS A 132 1.40 1.48 -4.53
CA LYS A 132 1.93 0.53 -3.56
C LYS A 132 3.14 -0.20 -4.14
N GLU A 133 3.06 -0.76 -5.35
CA GLU A 133 4.19 -1.45 -5.98
C GLU A 133 5.42 -0.54 -6.14
N HIS A 134 5.20 0.73 -6.49
CA HIS A 134 6.28 1.73 -6.53
C HIS A 134 6.86 2.01 -5.14
N PHE A 135 6.02 2.04 -4.11
CA PHE A 135 6.45 2.18 -2.73
C PHE A 135 7.24 0.95 -2.25
N ASP A 136 6.76 -0.27 -2.53
CA ASP A 136 7.45 -1.53 -2.23
C ASP A 136 8.86 -1.52 -2.83
N PHE A 137 8.97 -1.14 -4.11
CA PHE A 137 10.25 -1.02 -4.80
C PHE A 137 11.20 -0.02 -4.12
N CYS A 138 10.70 1.17 -3.78
CA CYS A 138 11.50 2.20 -3.10
C CYS A 138 12.00 1.71 -1.73
N GLU A 139 11.13 1.07 -0.95
CA GLU A 139 11.48 0.58 0.39
C GLU A 139 12.38 -0.65 0.34
N ASN A 140 12.19 -1.57 -0.61
CA ASN A 140 13.10 -2.69 -0.86
C ASN A 140 14.49 -2.18 -1.24
N ARG A 141 14.57 -1.19 -2.14
CA ARG A 141 15.84 -0.54 -2.48
C ARG A 141 16.53 0.06 -1.25
N ASN A 142 15.79 0.79 -0.43
CA ASN A 142 16.34 1.40 0.78
C ASN A 142 16.82 0.32 1.76
N ASN A 143 16.06 -0.76 1.91
CA ASN A 143 16.41 -1.88 2.77
C ASN A 143 17.70 -2.57 2.31
N LEU A 144 17.81 -2.87 1.01
CA LEU A 144 18.99 -3.49 0.39
C LEU A 144 20.23 -2.59 0.44
N ARG A 145 20.05 -1.27 0.34
CA ARG A 145 21.17 -0.31 0.46
C ARG A 145 21.66 -0.20 1.90
N ASN A 146 20.76 -0.35 2.87
CA ASN A 146 21.08 -0.22 4.29
C ASN A 146 21.49 -1.56 4.92
N SER A 147 21.20 -2.69 4.27
CA SER A 147 21.73 -3.97 4.69
C SER A 147 23.22 -4.02 4.35
N ASN A 148 24.06 -4.38 5.33
CA ASN A 148 25.50 -4.64 5.16
C ASN A 148 25.79 -5.92 4.33
N THR A 149 24.92 -6.21 3.37
CA THR A 149 25.02 -7.34 2.46
C THR A 149 25.97 -6.96 1.33
N ASP A 150 26.95 -7.82 1.03
CA ASP A 150 27.88 -7.72 -0.11
C ASP A 150 27.14 -7.90 -1.47
N ILE A 151 26.10 -7.11 -1.71
CA ILE A 151 25.38 -7.10 -2.98
C ILE A 151 26.17 -6.20 -3.92
N SER A 152 26.75 -6.79 -4.95
CA SER A 152 27.44 -6.02 -5.97
C SER A 152 26.47 -5.07 -6.70
N SER A 153 26.99 -3.93 -7.17
CA SER A 153 26.20 -2.98 -7.96
C SER A 153 25.58 -3.60 -9.22
N ALA A 154 26.21 -4.64 -9.78
CA ALA A 154 25.66 -5.40 -10.91
C ALA A 154 24.37 -6.14 -10.53
N HIS A 155 24.37 -6.88 -9.42
CA HIS A 155 23.17 -7.58 -8.94
C HIS A 155 22.04 -6.62 -8.56
N LEU A 156 22.37 -5.47 -7.95
CA LEU A 156 21.39 -4.41 -7.71
C LEU A 156 20.80 -3.90 -9.04
N ASN A 157 21.63 -3.60 -10.04
CA ASN A 157 21.18 -3.11 -11.34
C ASN A 157 20.29 -4.11 -12.08
N ASP A 158 20.62 -5.41 -12.02
CA ASP A 158 19.82 -6.47 -12.63
C ASP A 158 18.43 -6.55 -11.98
N TRP A 159 18.37 -6.48 -10.65
CA TRP A 159 17.10 -6.40 -9.92
C TRP A 159 16.33 -5.11 -10.25
N PHE A 160 17.01 -3.98 -10.42
CA PHE A 160 16.39 -2.68 -10.75
C PHE A 160 15.80 -2.60 -12.16
N SER A 161 16.37 -3.31 -13.12
CA SER A 161 16.10 -3.11 -14.55
C SER A 161 14.63 -3.34 -14.95
N PRO A 162 13.96 -4.44 -14.52
CA PRO A 162 12.55 -4.69 -14.87
C PRO A 162 11.60 -3.62 -14.33
N PHE A 163 11.84 -3.14 -13.10
CA PHE A 163 11.03 -2.10 -12.47
C PHE A 163 11.15 -0.75 -13.19
N ARG A 164 12.34 -0.44 -13.73
CA ARG A 164 12.53 0.80 -14.49
C ARG A 164 11.59 0.86 -15.69
N ALA A 165 11.49 -0.23 -16.45
CA ALA A 165 10.58 -0.31 -17.60
C ALA A 165 9.10 -0.29 -17.16
N TYR A 166 8.77 -1.06 -16.11
CA TYR A 166 7.41 -1.14 -15.56
C TYR A 166 6.90 0.21 -15.08
N PHE A 167 7.65 0.92 -14.23
CA PHE A 167 7.25 2.22 -13.72
C PHE A 167 7.29 3.29 -14.80
N ARG A 168 8.26 3.25 -15.73
CA ARG A 168 8.25 4.15 -16.90
C ARG A 168 6.97 3.99 -17.71
N ASN A 169 6.49 2.76 -17.93
CA ASN A 169 5.28 2.54 -18.72
C ASN A 169 3.99 2.82 -17.94
N ASN A 170 3.91 2.45 -16.67
CA ASN A 170 2.68 2.58 -15.89
C ASN A 170 2.51 3.95 -15.22
N ILE A 171 3.58 4.51 -14.66
CA ILE A 171 3.54 5.82 -14.02
C ILE A 171 3.52 6.89 -15.10
N ILE A 172 4.46 6.90 -16.05
CA ILE A 172 4.55 8.01 -17.01
C ILE A 172 3.34 8.01 -17.96
N LYS A 173 2.90 6.87 -18.51
CA LYS A 173 1.73 6.88 -19.41
C LYS A 173 0.44 7.29 -18.69
N LYS A 174 0.20 6.85 -17.45
CA LYS A 174 -1.00 7.28 -16.69
C LYS A 174 -0.93 8.72 -16.20
N TYR A 175 0.25 9.21 -15.81
CA TYR A 175 0.44 10.62 -15.47
C TYR A 175 0.32 11.52 -16.70
N ILE A 176 0.83 11.11 -17.87
CA ILE A 176 0.61 11.81 -19.15
C ILE A 176 -0.87 11.79 -19.54
N LEU A 177 -1.57 10.66 -19.41
CA LEU A 177 -3.01 10.58 -19.69
C LEU A 177 -3.84 11.45 -18.73
N ARG A 178 -3.46 11.55 -17.46
CA ARG A 178 -4.07 12.50 -16.49
C ARG A 178 -3.69 13.96 -16.77
N LYS A 179 -2.46 14.24 -17.25
CA LYS A 179 -2.03 15.58 -17.69
C LYS A 179 -2.77 16.03 -18.95
N ASN A 180 -3.08 15.13 -19.88
CA ASN A 180 -3.86 15.45 -21.08
C ASN A 180 -5.35 15.73 -20.77
N MET A 181 -5.79 15.50 -19.53
CA MET A 181 -7.08 15.98 -19.01
C MET A 181 -6.96 17.27 -18.17
N ASN A 182 -5.74 17.60 -17.71
CA ASN A 182 -5.42 18.72 -16.83
C ASN A 182 -4.16 19.43 -17.38
N GLU A 183 -4.29 20.12 -18.51
CA GLU A 183 -3.23 20.98 -19.05
C GLU A 183 -2.99 22.15 -18.07
N GLU A 184 -1.96 22.05 -17.22
CA GLU A 184 -1.19 23.16 -16.61
C GLU A 184 -0.24 22.63 -15.52
N ALA A 185 0.90 22.03 -15.89
CA ALA A 185 2.01 21.81 -14.96
C ALA A 185 3.33 21.57 -15.71
N ASP A 186 3.82 22.61 -16.37
CA ASP A 186 4.99 22.56 -17.27
C ASP A 186 6.35 22.48 -16.55
N GLU A 187 6.40 22.48 -15.21
CA GLU A 187 7.68 22.65 -14.50
C GLU A 187 8.48 21.38 -14.18
N LEU A 188 7.95 20.17 -14.40
CA LEU A 188 8.66 18.93 -14.00
C LEU A 188 9.44 18.22 -15.12
N LEU A 189 9.38 18.69 -16.37
CA LEU A 189 9.96 17.98 -17.53
C LEU A 189 11.26 18.59 -18.08
N HIS A 190 11.68 19.77 -17.63
CA HIS A 190 12.82 20.46 -18.26
C HIS A 190 14.20 19.81 -18.05
N ASN A 191 14.35 18.77 -17.21
CA ASN A 191 15.66 18.26 -16.82
C ASN A 191 15.92 16.75 -17.04
N ILE A 192 15.20 16.06 -17.93
CA ILE A 192 15.49 14.64 -18.20
C ILE A 192 16.12 14.47 -19.60
N PRO A 193 17.42 14.10 -19.71
CA PRO A 193 18.05 13.89 -21.00
C PRO A 193 17.43 12.67 -21.71
N HIS A 194 16.95 12.89 -22.92
CA HIS A 194 16.34 11.87 -23.76
C HIS A 194 17.35 10.78 -24.15
N ARG A 195 17.09 9.54 -23.73
CA ARG A 195 17.48 8.35 -24.49
C ARG A 195 16.26 7.50 -24.82
N THR A 196 16.09 7.28 -26.12
CA THR A 196 15.08 6.41 -26.73
C THR A 196 15.26 4.97 -26.26
N PRO A 197 14.20 4.27 -25.81
CA PRO A 197 14.29 2.86 -25.50
C PRO A 197 14.11 2.01 -26.77
N SER A 198 15.08 1.14 -27.06
CA SER A 198 14.96 0.06 -28.04
C SER A 198 13.97 -1.01 -27.56
N ASN A 199 13.17 -1.54 -28.48
CA ASN A 199 12.17 -2.58 -28.29
C ASN A 199 12.64 -3.70 -27.36
N TYR A 200 11.98 -3.86 -26.21
CA TYR A 200 12.12 -5.04 -25.34
C TYR A 200 10.74 -5.56 -24.96
N GLN A 201 10.57 -6.87 -25.10
CA GLN A 201 9.34 -7.60 -24.80
C GLN A 201 8.98 -7.47 -23.31
N ILE A 202 7.73 -7.09 -23.04
CA ILE A 202 7.17 -6.90 -21.71
C ILE A 202 6.95 -8.29 -21.09
N GLY A 203 7.93 -8.77 -20.33
CA GLY A 203 7.73 -9.89 -19.42
C GLY A 203 6.93 -9.42 -18.20
N ASN A 204 5.73 -9.95 -18.01
CA ASN A 204 4.83 -9.64 -16.89
C ASN A 204 5.47 -10.01 -15.53
N HIS A 205 6.17 -9.07 -14.90
CA HIS A 205 6.63 -9.20 -13.52
C HIS A 205 5.61 -8.50 -12.61
N TYR A 206 4.66 -9.27 -12.08
CA TYR A 206 3.78 -8.81 -11.00
C TYR A 206 4.32 -9.37 -9.68
N ILE A 207 4.48 -8.52 -8.66
CA ILE A 207 4.59 -8.99 -7.28
C ILE A 207 3.19 -9.45 -6.86
N ALA A 208 2.89 -10.72 -7.11
CA ALA A 208 1.63 -11.33 -6.73
C ALA A 208 1.67 -11.69 -5.24
N TYR A 209 0.84 -11.03 -4.44
CA TYR A 209 0.54 -11.47 -3.08
C TYR A 209 -0.60 -12.49 -3.17
N GLN A 210 -0.28 -13.78 -3.13
CA GLN A 210 -1.30 -14.80 -2.97
C GLN A 210 -1.93 -14.67 -1.58
N SER A 211 -3.24 -14.45 -1.57
CA SER A 211 -4.06 -14.47 -0.35
C SER A 211 -4.65 -15.87 -0.27
N SER A 212 -4.20 -16.67 0.70
CA SER A 212 -4.87 -17.91 1.10
C SER A 212 -6.02 -17.61 2.04
#